data_AF-A0A6P0SRI6-F1
#
_entry.id   AF-A0A6P0SRI6-F1
#
_cell.length_a   1.000
_cell.length_b   1.000
_cell.length_c   1.000
_cell.angle_alpha   90.00
_cell.angle_beta   90.00
_cell.angle_gamma   90.00
#
_symmetry.space_group_name_H-M   'P 1'
#
loop_
_entity.id
_entity.type
_entity.pdbx_description
1 polymer ?
#
loop_
_entity_poly.entity_id
_entity_poly.type
_entity_poly.pdbx_seq_one_letter_code
_entity_poly.pdbx_strand_id
1 'polypeptide(L)'
;MSEYNWPDDMDLTVKNKVGIGIEKPTEKLEVEGTIKATEFVGDGSKLTNLNRWSLAYAHDANGNRTAGDINDLINAVQNGSQVRVLMVHGNEQYITYAENITIKNEIVYVQNNSHVSIIFEGDVLKFQDDSYWWMVIVSTKGDRDKIRWNVGEHTPRGHDNDKVAMKWFVD
;
A
#
# COMPACT_ATOMS: atom_id res chain seq x y z
N MET A 1 -59.16 -4.60 -27.19
CA MET A 1 -57.74 -4.21 -27.27
C MET A 1 -56.94 -5.46 -27.00
N SER A 2 -56.11 -5.90 -27.94
CA SER A 2 -55.14 -6.97 -27.68
C SER A 2 -53.97 -6.38 -26.91
N GLU A 3 -53.63 -6.95 -25.75
CA GLU A 3 -52.37 -6.64 -25.08
C GLU A 3 -51.21 -7.04 -25.98
N TYR A 4 -50.31 -6.10 -26.24
CA TYR A 4 -49.04 -6.39 -26.89
C TYR A 4 -48.10 -6.94 -25.83
N ASN A 5 -47.86 -8.25 -25.86
CA ASN A 5 -46.86 -8.87 -25.00
C ASN A 5 -45.47 -8.43 -25.47
N TRP A 6 -44.80 -7.62 -24.63
CA TRP A 6 -43.39 -7.35 -24.80
C TRP A 6 -42.63 -8.67 -24.61
N PRO A 7 -41.71 -9.03 -25.52
CA PRO A 7 -40.92 -10.24 -25.34
C PRO A 7 -40.16 -10.15 -24.01
N ASP A 8 -40.18 -11.25 -23.25
CA ASP A 8 -39.61 -11.37 -21.90
C ASP A 8 -38.08 -11.14 -21.86
N ASP A 9 -37.43 -11.01 -23.02
CA ASP A 9 -35.99 -10.84 -23.17
C ASP A 9 -35.70 -9.62 -24.05
N MET A 10 -35.65 -8.45 -23.40
CA MET A 10 -35.41 -7.17 -24.07
C MET A 10 -33.97 -6.73 -23.81
N ASP A 11 -33.02 -7.51 -24.33
CA ASP A 11 -31.61 -7.15 -24.33
C ASP A 11 -31.38 -5.86 -25.13
N LEU A 12 -30.89 -4.82 -24.47
CA LEU A 12 -30.46 -3.59 -25.14
C LEU A 12 -29.02 -3.77 -25.66
N THR A 13 -28.88 -4.03 -26.96
CA THR A 13 -27.57 -4.00 -27.63
C THR A 13 -27.30 -2.62 -28.23
N VAL A 14 -26.30 -1.90 -27.71
CA VAL A 14 -25.90 -0.58 -28.26
C VAL A 14 -24.60 -0.69 -29.05
N LYS A 15 -24.64 -0.34 -30.35
CA LYS A 15 -23.47 -0.37 -31.26
C LYS A 15 -22.73 0.97 -31.36
N ASN A 16 -23.42 2.07 -31.07
CA ASN A 16 -22.89 3.43 -31.14
C ASN A 16 -22.61 3.99 -29.73
N LYS A 17 -22.27 5.27 -29.62
CA LYS A 17 -22.07 5.92 -28.32
C LYS A 17 -23.40 6.19 -27.61
N VAL A 18 -23.38 6.10 -26.29
CA VAL A 18 -24.49 6.43 -25.40
C VAL A 18 -24.08 7.61 -24.53
N GLY A 19 -24.81 8.72 -24.65
CA GLY A 19 -24.71 9.86 -23.73
C GLY A 19 -25.92 9.87 -22.80
N ILE A 20 -25.69 9.92 -21.48
CA ILE A 20 -26.74 10.14 -20.48
C ILE A 20 -26.52 11.54 -19.92
N GLY A 21 -27.42 12.47 -20.25
CA GLY A 21 -27.27 13.90 -19.94
C GLY A 21 -26.36 14.66 -20.91
N ILE A 22 -25.70 13.99 -21.86
CA ILE A 22 -24.69 14.58 -22.76
C ILE A 22 -25.13 14.44 -24.23
N GLU A 23 -25.17 15.54 -24.97
CA GLU A 23 -25.59 15.54 -26.39
C GLU A 23 -24.55 14.94 -27.35
N LYS A 24 -23.26 15.07 -27.04
CA LYS A 24 -22.14 14.68 -27.92
C LYS A 24 -21.11 13.84 -27.17
N PRO A 25 -21.44 12.59 -26.80
CA PRO A 25 -20.52 11.73 -26.07
C PRO A 25 -19.21 11.50 -26.86
N THR A 26 -18.12 11.60 -26.14
CA THR A 26 -16.75 11.33 -26.61
C THR A 26 -16.37 9.87 -26.40
N GLU A 27 -16.92 9.23 -25.38
CA GLU A 27 -16.73 7.80 -25.06
C GLU A 27 -17.92 6.93 -25.49
N LYS A 28 -17.74 5.59 -25.48
CA LYS A 28 -18.83 4.64 -25.81
C LYS A 28 -20.02 4.77 -24.86
N LEU A 29 -19.75 5.01 -23.58
CA LEU A 29 -20.74 5.37 -22.57
C LEU A 29 -20.19 6.57 -21.81
N GLU A 30 -20.93 7.66 -21.81
CA GLU A 30 -20.58 8.88 -21.07
C GLU A 30 -21.82 9.36 -20.31
N VAL A 31 -21.64 9.66 -19.02
CA VAL A 31 -22.74 10.02 -18.12
C VAL A 31 -22.37 11.34 -17.43
N GLU A 32 -23.15 12.39 -17.67
CA GLU A 32 -23.08 13.61 -16.88
C GLU A 32 -23.94 13.43 -15.63
N GLY A 33 -23.35 12.78 -14.63
CA GLY A 33 -24.03 12.50 -13.35
C GLY A 33 -23.47 11.30 -12.61
N THR A 34 -24.22 10.85 -11.60
CA THR A 34 -23.85 9.70 -10.76
C THR A 34 -24.36 8.39 -11.37
N ILE A 35 -23.48 7.41 -11.48
CA ILE A 35 -23.86 6.03 -11.84
C ILE A 35 -24.09 5.23 -10.55
N LYS A 36 -25.31 4.71 -10.36
CA LYS A 36 -25.62 3.70 -9.34
C LYS A 36 -25.62 2.32 -10.02
N ALA A 37 -24.62 1.50 -9.71
CA ALA A 37 -24.49 0.14 -10.23
C ALA A 37 -24.23 -0.83 -9.07
N THR A 38 -24.61 -2.10 -9.23
CA THR A 38 -24.26 -3.17 -8.29
C THR A 38 -22.76 -3.47 -8.36
N GLU A 39 -22.19 -3.43 -9.56
CA GLU A 39 -20.77 -3.71 -9.82
C GLU A 39 -20.28 -2.97 -11.07
N PHE A 40 -18.96 -2.74 -11.14
CA PHE A 40 -18.25 -2.33 -12.35
C PHE A 40 -17.26 -3.44 -12.70
N VAL A 41 -17.43 -4.10 -13.85
CA VAL A 41 -16.55 -5.18 -14.29
C VAL A 41 -15.48 -4.62 -15.22
N GLY A 42 -14.21 -4.71 -14.80
CA GLY A 42 -13.04 -4.20 -15.51
C GLY A 42 -11.81 -4.14 -14.59
N ASP A 43 -10.71 -3.54 -15.04
CA ASP A 43 -9.50 -3.42 -14.20
C ASP A 43 -9.61 -2.39 -13.07
N GLY A 44 -10.59 -1.47 -13.14
CA GLY A 44 -10.81 -0.43 -12.13
C GLY A 44 -9.64 0.55 -11.94
N SER A 45 -8.66 0.54 -12.86
CA SER A 45 -7.41 1.32 -12.76
C SER A 45 -7.64 2.83 -12.90
N LYS A 46 -8.73 3.22 -13.57
CA LYS A 46 -9.13 4.62 -13.80
C LYS A 46 -10.15 5.14 -12.78
N LEU A 47 -10.59 4.31 -11.83
CA LEU A 47 -11.39 4.80 -10.71
C LEU A 47 -10.46 5.55 -9.75
N THR A 48 -10.69 6.85 -9.62
CA THR A 48 -9.92 7.74 -8.73
C THR A 48 -10.60 7.86 -7.36
N ASN A 49 -9.88 8.42 -6.38
CA ASN A 49 -10.38 8.66 -5.01
C ASN A 49 -10.86 7.40 -4.28
N LEU A 50 -10.21 6.27 -4.55
CA LEU A 50 -10.39 5.05 -3.79
C LEU A 50 -9.32 4.99 -2.71
N ASN A 51 -9.72 4.75 -1.46
CA ASN A 51 -8.79 4.47 -0.36
C ASN A 51 -8.27 3.04 -0.55
N ARG A 52 -7.08 2.93 -1.14
CA ARG A 52 -6.43 1.66 -1.46
C ARG A 52 -4.93 1.82 -1.30
N TRP A 53 -4.33 0.83 -0.64
CA TRP A 53 -2.88 0.76 -0.54
C TRP A 53 -2.24 0.76 -1.94
N SER A 54 -1.41 1.75 -2.20
CA SER A 54 -0.70 1.94 -3.45
C SER A 54 0.80 2.16 -3.19
N LEU A 55 1.63 1.75 -4.14
CA LEU A 55 3.07 1.99 -4.06
C LEU A 55 3.35 3.47 -4.32
N ALA A 56 3.80 4.19 -3.30
CA ALA A 56 4.19 5.59 -3.42
C ALA A 56 5.66 5.73 -3.86
N TYR A 57 6.56 4.94 -3.27
CA TYR A 57 7.99 5.06 -3.52
C TYR A 57 8.73 3.73 -3.31
N ALA A 58 9.78 3.48 -4.08
CA ALA A 58 10.68 2.36 -3.87
C ALA A 58 12.13 2.75 -4.15
N HIS A 59 13.07 2.14 -3.42
CA HIS A 59 14.49 2.33 -3.61
C HIS A 59 15.29 1.05 -3.36
N ASP A 60 16.49 0.98 -3.91
CA ASP A 60 17.50 -0.04 -3.60
C ASP A 60 18.11 0.17 -2.20
N ALA A 61 19.03 -0.71 -1.78
CA ALA A 61 19.66 -0.60 -0.47
C ALA A 61 20.47 0.70 -0.26
N ASN A 62 20.92 1.34 -1.34
CA ASN A 62 21.68 2.58 -1.28
C ASN A 62 20.79 3.83 -1.31
N GLY A 63 19.47 3.66 -1.35
CA GLY A 63 18.51 4.76 -1.44
C GLY A 63 18.34 5.29 -2.87
N ASN A 64 18.82 4.59 -3.89
CA ASN A 64 18.56 4.96 -5.27
C ASN A 64 17.14 4.54 -5.65
N ARG A 65 16.35 5.48 -6.16
CA ARG A 65 14.97 5.24 -6.58
C ARG A 65 14.88 4.13 -7.62
N THR A 66 13.94 3.21 -7.43
CA THR A 66 13.61 2.12 -8.37
C THR A 66 12.17 2.19 -8.90
N ALA A 67 11.25 2.84 -8.18
CA ALA A 67 9.88 3.11 -8.64
C ALA A 67 9.23 4.25 -7.83
N GLY A 68 8.11 4.79 -8.34
CA GLY A 68 7.36 5.88 -7.69
C GLY A 68 8.13 7.20 -7.63
N ASP A 69 7.65 8.12 -6.79
CA ASP A 69 8.25 9.43 -6.52
C ASP A 69 8.29 9.68 -5.00
N ILE A 70 9.41 10.18 -4.49
CA ILE A 70 9.55 10.52 -3.07
C ILE A 70 8.58 11.64 -2.66
N ASN A 71 8.25 12.54 -3.58
CA ASN A 71 7.29 13.61 -3.33
C ASN A 71 5.87 13.07 -3.14
N ASP A 72 5.49 12.00 -3.84
CA ASP A 72 4.19 11.36 -3.64
C ASP A 72 4.07 10.78 -2.24
N LEU A 73 5.13 10.12 -1.76
CA LEU A 73 5.19 9.61 -0.38
C LEU A 73 5.16 10.75 0.64
N ILE A 74 5.95 11.81 0.45
CA ILE A 74 6.00 12.96 1.35
C ILE A 74 4.62 13.62 1.45
N ASN A 75 3.99 13.89 0.31
CA ASN A 75 2.66 14.51 0.24
C ASN A 75 1.60 13.62 0.93
N ALA A 76 1.62 12.31 0.68
CA ALA A 76 0.70 11.38 1.33
C ALA A 76 0.86 11.39 2.87
N VAL A 77 2.10 11.33 3.38
CA VAL A 77 2.37 11.42 4.82
C VAL A 77 1.90 12.77 5.39
N GLN A 78 2.18 13.88 4.72
CA GLN A 78 1.75 15.21 5.15
C GLN A 78 0.23 15.39 5.15
N ASN A 79 -0.47 14.66 4.28
CA ASN A 79 -1.94 14.61 4.23
C ASN A 79 -2.54 13.59 5.22
N GLY A 80 -1.72 12.88 5.99
CA GLY A 80 -2.17 11.96 7.03
C GLY A 80 -2.41 10.52 6.58
N SER A 81 -1.95 10.13 5.38
CA SER A 81 -1.98 8.73 4.95
C SER A 81 -1.16 7.85 5.89
N GLN A 82 -1.65 6.64 6.11
CA GLN A 82 -0.88 5.60 6.78
C GLN A 82 0.27 5.14 5.87
N VAL A 83 1.35 4.64 6.47
CA VAL A 83 2.49 4.10 5.72
C VAL A 83 2.73 2.65 6.10
N ARG A 84 2.96 1.82 5.08
CA ARG A 84 3.56 0.50 5.22
C ARG A 84 4.89 0.46 4.50
N VAL A 85 5.88 -0.19 5.11
CA VAL A 85 7.20 -0.36 4.54
C VAL A 85 7.49 -1.84 4.38
N LEU A 86 7.74 -2.26 3.16
CA LEU A 86 8.26 -3.58 2.81
C LEU A 86 9.78 -3.47 2.69
N MET A 87 10.50 -4.07 3.64
CA MET A 87 11.95 -4.25 3.60
C MET A 87 12.29 -5.55 2.87
N VAL A 88 13.25 -5.51 1.95
CA VAL A 88 13.70 -6.66 1.15
C VAL A 88 15.19 -6.90 1.39
N HIS A 89 15.54 -8.04 1.99
CA HIS A 89 16.92 -8.43 2.29
C HIS A 89 17.21 -9.83 1.74
N GLY A 90 17.92 -9.91 0.61
CA GLY A 90 18.12 -11.17 -0.09
C GLY A 90 16.78 -11.78 -0.52
N ASN A 91 16.47 -12.97 -0.01
CA ASN A 91 15.20 -13.67 -0.26
C ASN A 91 14.13 -13.38 0.80
N GLU A 92 14.48 -12.64 1.86
CA GLU A 92 13.57 -12.34 2.97
C GLU A 92 12.83 -11.02 2.74
N GLN A 93 11.56 -11.01 3.13
CA GLN A 93 10.68 -9.86 3.00
C GLN A 93 9.93 -9.62 4.31
N TYR A 94 9.98 -8.39 4.79
CA TYR A 94 9.28 -7.98 6.01
C TYR A 94 8.47 -6.73 5.71
N ILE A 95 7.15 -6.82 5.83
CA ILE A 95 6.27 -5.66 5.74
C ILE A 95 5.80 -5.26 7.13
N THR A 96 5.88 -3.97 7.43
CA THR A 96 5.43 -3.42 8.71
C THR A 96 4.67 -2.11 8.52
N TYR A 97 3.79 -1.81 9.47
CA TYR A 97 3.22 -0.48 9.61
C TYR A 97 4.24 0.48 10.22
N ALA A 98 4.19 1.74 9.79
CA ALA A 98 4.87 2.82 10.44
C ALA A 98 4.05 3.27 11.67
N GLU A 99 4.65 3.22 12.85
CA GLU A 99 4.03 3.67 14.10
C GLU A 99 4.35 5.14 14.40
N ASN A 100 5.57 5.56 14.04
CA ASN A 100 5.98 6.96 14.06
C ASN A 100 6.59 7.28 12.70
N ILE A 101 6.26 8.47 12.17
CA ILE A 101 6.77 8.96 10.90
C ILE A 101 7.38 10.35 11.12
N THR A 102 8.59 10.56 10.63
CA THR A 102 9.27 11.85 10.67
C THR A 102 9.79 12.18 9.28
N ILE A 103 9.65 13.44 8.85
CA ILE A 103 10.22 13.94 7.60
C ILE A 103 11.31 14.95 7.93
N LYS A 104 12.51 14.76 7.35
CA LYS A 104 13.62 15.72 7.49
C LYS A 104 14.46 15.72 6.22
N ASN A 105 14.69 16.91 5.65
CA ASN A 105 15.50 17.10 4.43
C ASN A 105 15.08 16.16 3.28
N GLU A 106 13.77 16.10 2.99
CA GLU A 106 13.17 15.25 1.94
C GLU A 106 13.39 13.74 2.15
N ILE A 107 13.76 13.33 3.37
CA ILE A 107 13.88 11.92 3.77
C ILE A 107 12.72 11.61 4.71
N VAL A 108 12.04 10.50 4.43
CA VAL A 108 11.01 9.94 5.32
C VAL A 108 11.68 8.89 6.19
N TYR A 109 11.48 9.01 7.50
CA TYR A 109 11.92 8.07 8.51
C TYR A 109 10.68 7.46 9.15
N VAL A 110 10.67 6.14 9.33
CA VAL A 110 9.60 5.47 10.07
C VAL A 110 10.16 4.57 11.14
N GLN A 111 9.45 4.52 12.25
CA GLN A 111 9.74 3.64 13.36
C GLN A 111 8.68 2.53 13.46
N ASN A 112 9.12 1.32 13.77
CA ASN A 112 8.28 0.24 14.26
C ASN A 112 8.87 -0.33 15.56
N ASN A 113 8.07 -0.35 16.62
CA ASN A 113 8.45 -0.79 17.95
C ASN A 113 7.71 -2.05 18.41
N SER A 114 6.76 -2.56 17.63
CA SER A 114 5.90 -3.68 18.05
C SER A 114 6.35 -5.07 17.58
N HIS A 115 7.46 -5.20 16.85
CA HIS A 115 7.91 -6.52 16.41
C HIS A 115 8.55 -7.32 17.56
N VAL A 116 7.99 -8.49 17.87
CA VAL A 116 8.60 -9.52 18.73
C VAL A 116 9.23 -10.60 17.86
N SER A 117 10.45 -11.02 18.18
CA SER A 117 11.22 -12.01 17.42
C SER A 117 10.45 -13.29 17.12
N ILE A 118 10.46 -13.67 15.85
CA ILE A 118 9.80 -14.86 15.30
C ILE A 118 10.84 -15.79 14.67
N ILE A 119 10.54 -17.08 14.65
CA ILE A 119 11.35 -18.12 14.01
C ILE A 119 10.46 -19.10 13.25
N PHE A 120 10.98 -19.66 12.16
CA PHE A 120 10.35 -20.77 11.46
C PHE A 120 10.88 -22.10 12.00
N GLU A 121 9.98 -23.00 12.37
CA GLU A 121 10.26 -24.40 12.66
C GLU A 121 9.54 -25.27 11.61
N GLY A 122 10.28 -25.68 10.57
CA GLY A 122 9.65 -26.18 9.34
C GLY A 122 8.84 -25.07 8.67
N ASP A 123 7.58 -25.36 8.33
CA ASP A 123 6.66 -24.40 7.69
C ASP A 123 5.83 -23.59 8.71
N VAL A 124 6.11 -23.73 10.01
CA VAL A 124 5.33 -23.07 11.07
C VAL A 124 6.10 -21.87 11.61
N LEU A 125 5.48 -20.69 11.58
CA LEU A 125 5.99 -19.49 12.23
C LEU A 125 5.61 -19.46 13.71
N LYS A 126 6.59 -19.24 14.58
CA LYS A 126 6.41 -19.19 16.04
C LYS A 126 7.15 -18.00 16.63
N PHE A 127 6.76 -17.60 17.85
CA PHE A 127 7.63 -16.78 18.69
C PHE A 127 8.83 -17.62 19.14
N GLN A 128 9.99 -16.99 19.28
CA GLN A 128 11.15 -17.63 19.85
C GLN A 128 10.94 -17.87 21.36
N ASP A 129 11.41 -19.00 21.91
CA ASP A 129 11.39 -19.21 23.36
C ASP A 129 12.17 -18.10 24.08
N ASP A 130 13.36 -17.78 23.57
CA ASP A 130 14.20 -16.66 24.00
C ASP A 130 13.84 -15.39 23.21
N SER A 131 12.61 -14.90 23.42
CA SER A 131 12.02 -13.79 22.65
C SER A 131 12.61 -12.42 22.99
N TYR A 132 12.71 -11.57 21.96
CA TYR A 132 13.12 -10.17 22.10
C TYR A 132 12.26 -9.22 21.26
N TRP A 133 12.07 -7.99 21.73
CA TRP A 133 11.62 -6.87 20.92
C TRP A 133 12.66 -6.54 19.87
N TRP A 134 12.24 -6.40 18.61
CA TRP A 134 13.05 -5.94 17.49
C TRP A 134 12.50 -4.62 16.99
N MET A 135 13.01 -3.52 17.52
CA MET A 135 12.54 -2.19 17.16
C MET A 135 13.42 -1.63 16.05
N VAL A 136 12.81 -1.00 15.06
CA VAL A 136 13.53 -0.51 13.87
C VAL A 136 13.18 0.91 13.55
N ILE A 137 14.17 1.66 13.10
CA ILE A 137 14.00 2.93 12.38
C ILE A 137 14.53 2.71 10.96
N VAL A 138 13.73 3.02 9.96
CA VAL A 138 14.12 2.93 8.55
C VAL A 138 13.95 4.25 7.82
N SER A 139 14.77 4.49 6.79
CA SER A 139 14.73 5.73 6.01
C SER A 139 14.62 5.47 4.51
N THR A 140 14.11 6.45 3.76
CA THR A 140 14.10 6.43 2.28
C THR A 140 15.49 6.49 1.63
N LYS A 141 16.57 6.53 2.44
CA LYS A 141 17.98 6.36 2.01
C LYS A 141 18.50 4.91 2.14
N GLY A 142 17.61 3.99 2.51
CA GLY A 142 17.97 2.59 2.71
C GLY A 142 18.51 2.27 4.10
N ASP A 143 18.69 3.27 4.97
CA ASP A 143 19.22 3.04 6.32
C ASP A 143 18.19 2.30 7.16
N ARG A 144 18.65 1.30 7.92
CA ARG A 144 17.86 0.55 8.89
C ARG A 144 18.65 0.38 10.18
N ASP A 145 18.27 1.16 11.19
CA ASP A 145 18.78 1.05 12.56
C ASP A 145 17.90 0.10 13.35
N LYS A 146 18.52 -0.82 14.10
CA LYS A 146 17.83 -1.94 14.77
C LYS A 146 18.33 -2.06 16.19
N ILE A 147 17.41 -2.02 17.14
CA ILE A 147 17.70 -2.27 18.55
C ILE A 147 16.90 -3.49 19.03
N ARG A 148 17.51 -4.26 19.94
CA ARG A 148 16.91 -5.49 20.47
C ARG A 148 16.94 -5.51 22.00
N TRP A 149 15.82 -5.88 22.60
CA TRP A 149 15.65 -5.99 24.07
C TRP A 149 14.87 -7.25 24.42
N ASN A 150 15.24 -7.95 25.50
CA ASN A 150 14.48 -9.11 25.98
C ASN A 150 13.01 -8.77 26.21
N VAL A 151 12.10 -9.66 25.80
CA VAL A 151 10.69 -9.53 26.19
C VAL A 151 10.55 -9.80 27.68
N GLY A 152 9.82 -8.94 28.38
CA GLY A 152 9.57 -9.06 29.83
C GLY A 152 10.69 -8.53 30.73
N GLU A 153 11.77 -7.99 30.16
CA GLU A 153 12.92 -7.49 30.90
C GLU A 153 13.47 -6.19 30.29
N HIS A 154 14.23 -5.44 31.07
CA HIS A 154 14.99 -4.28 30.57
C HIS A 154 16.45 -4.67 30.31
N THR A 155 16.65 -5.68 29.45
CA THR A 155 17.97 -6.22 29.11
C THR A 155 18.26 -5.99 27.62
N PRO A 156 19.28 -5.20 27.25
CA PRO A 156 19.64 -4.98 25.85
C PRO A 156 20.32 -6.22 25.27
N ARG A 157 19.98 -6.57 24.02
CA ARG A 157 20.61 -7.67 23.26
C ARG A 157 21.57 -7.19 22.18
N GLY A 158 21.36 -5.99 21.67
CA GLY A 158 22.21 -5.45 20.61
C GLY A 158 21.61 -4.24 19.93
N HIS A 159 22.49 -3.49 19.30
CA HIS A 159 22.19 -2.33 18.46
C HIS A 159 23.09 -2.41 17.25
N ASP A 160 22.50 -2.51 16.07
CA ASP A 160 23.23 -2.49 14.81
C ASP A 160 22.46 -1.70 13.74
N ASN A 161 23.17 -1.35 12.68
CA ASN A 161 22.58 -0.71 11.51
C ASN A 161 23.09 -1.36 10.23
N ASP A 162 22.24 -1.33 9.22
CA ASP A 162 22.56 -1.80 7.88
C ASP A 162 21.79 -1.00 6.82
N LYS A 163 21.96 -1.42 5.57
CA LYS A 163 21.24 -0.88 4.42
C LYS A 163 20.37 -1.94 3.77
N VAL A 164 19.13 -1.59 3.44
CA VAL A 164 18.14 -2.52 2.87
C VAL A 164 17.26 -1.84 1.83
N ALA A 165 16.91 -2.57 0.77
CA ALA A 165 15.98 -2.08 -0.25
C ALA A 165 14.57 -2.04 0.35
N MET A 166 13.77 -1.02 -0.02
CA MET A 166 12.43 -0.86 0.54
C MET A 166 11.41 -0.39 -0.49
N LYS A 167 10.17 -0.81 -0.27
CA LYS A 167 8.98 -0.28 -0.94
C LYS A 167 8.05 0.36 0.11
N TRP A 168 7.53 1.53 -0.22
CA TRP A 168 6.74 2.38 0.65
C TRP A 168 5.34 2.51 0.06
N PHE A 169 4.35 2.09 0.85
CA PHE A 169 2.94 2.09 0.46
C PHE A 169 2.16 3.07 1.31
N VAL A 170 1.14 3.67 0.71
CA VAL A 170 0.19 4.61 1.34
C VAL A 170 -1.24 4.22 0.99
N ASP A 171 -2.21 4.52 1.86
CA ASP A 171 -3.65 4.24 1.68
C ASP A 171 -4.44 5.36 0.99
#